data_AF-A0A6L7IRG5-F1
#
_entry.id   AF-A0A6L7IRG5-F1
#
_cell.length_a   1.000
_cell.length_b   1.000
_cell.length_c   1.000
_cell.angle_alpha   90.00
_cell.angle_beta   90.00
_cell.angle_gamma   90.00
#
_symmetry.space_group_name_H-M   'P 1'
#
loop_
_entity.id
_entity.type
_entity.pdbx_description
1 polymer ?
#
loop_
_entity_poly.entity_id
_entity_poly.type
_entity_poly.pdbx_seq_one_letter_code
_entity_poly.pdbx_strand_id
1 'polypeptide(L)'
;METLIALIVIGILVAVYGGFVFAGNLRCFSILAGGGDFLALNPSEAQYRREARRSGAAIFLLALDFWCFGAWNYAQQNEAVRTACLVVGIVAALGVVVLIALSLKTHADLLKEHHG
;
A
#
# COMPACT_ATOMS: atom_id res chain seq x y z
N MET A 1 -6.57 0.58 -25.71
CA MET A 1 -7.61 1.33 -24.97
C MET A 1 -8.22 0.50 -23.86
N GLU A 2 -8.70 -0.71 -24.12
CA GLU A 2 -9.33 -1.59 -23.10
C GLU A 2 -8.40 -1.90 -21.92
N THR A 3 -7.11 -2.16 -22.19
CA THR A 3 -6.09 -2.41 -21.16
C THR A 3 -5.80 -1.18 -20.28
N LEU A 4 -5.86 0.03 -20.84
CA LEU A 4 -5.71 1.27 -20.07
C LEU A 4 -6.91 1.50 -19.15
N ILE A 5 -8.11 1.30 -19.68
CA ILE A 5 -9.35 1.45 -18.91
C ILE A 5 -9.35 0.45 -17.75
N ALA A 6 -8.96 -0.80 -18.00
CA ALA A 6 -8.82 -1.81 -16.95
C ALA A 6 -7.80 -1.38 -15.87
N LEU A 7 -6.63 -0.87 -16.25
CA LEU A 7 -5.63 -0.36 -15.30
C LEU A 7 -6.15 0.82 -14.47
N ILE A 8 -6.89 1.74 -15.09
CA ILE A 8 -7.50 2.87 -14.38
C ILE A 8 -8.54 2.35 -13.38
N VAL A 9 -9.45 1.47 -13.80
CA VAL A 9 -10.49 0.91 -12.92
C VAL A 9 -9.86 0.14 -11.76
N ILE A 10 -8.88 -0.71 -12.02
CA ILE A 10 -8.14 -1.44 -10.98
C ILE A 10 -7.45 -0.46 -10.03
N GLY A 11 -6.78 0.57 -10.55
CA GLY A 11 -6.15 1.61 -9.72
C GLY A 11 -7.14 2.31 -8.80
N ILE A 12 -8.32 2.69 -9.31
CA ILE A 12 -9.38 3.31 -8.50
C ILE A 12 -9.82 2.37 -7.39
N LEU A 13 -10.07 1.09 -7.71
CA LEU A 13 -10.49 0.09 -6.73
C LEU A 13 -9.42 -0.12 -5.64
N VAL A 14 -8.14 -0.20 -6.03
CA VAL A 14 -7.02 -0.35 -5.09
C VAL A 14 -6.86 0.90 -4.21
N ALA A 15 -7.02 2.10 -4.76
CA ALA A 15 -6.96 3.35 -3.99
C ALA A 15 -8.11 3.47 -2.99
N VAL A 16 -9.34 3.14 -3.41
CA VAL A 16 -10.52 3.11 -2.54
C VAL A 16 -10.34 2.07 -1.43
N TYR A 17 -9.87 0.87 -1.77
CA TYR A 17 -9.56 -0.16 -0.80
C TYR A 17 -8.48 0.27 0.20
N GLY A 18 -7.39 0.88 -0.29
CA GLY A 18 -6.34 1.46 0.55
C GLY A 18 -6.86 2.55 1.49
N GLY A 19 -7.79 3.38 1.02
CA GLY A 19 -8.49 4.38 1.84
C GLY A 19 -9.30 3.76 2.97
N PHE A 20 -10.04 2.68 2.71
CA PHE A 20 -10.76 1.95 3.76
C PHE A 20 -9.83 1.30 4.78
N VAL A 21 -8.72 0.72 4.33
CA VAL A 21 -7.68 0.17 5.23
C VAL A 21 -7.06 1.29 6.07
N PHE A 22 -6.74 2.44 5.46
CA PHE A 22 -6.18 3.60 6.15
C PHE A 22 -7.12 4.17 7.21
N ALA A 23 -8.43 4.19 6.93
CA ALA A 23 -9.47 4.60 7.88
C ALA A 23 -9.62 3.64 9.07
N GLY A 24 -8.93 2.48 9.05
CA GLY A 24 -8.98 1.48 10.11
C GLY A 24 -10.16 0.52 9.99
N ASN A 25 -10.71 0.31 8.79
CA ASN A 25 -11.78 -0.66 8.57
C ASN A 25 -11.30 -2.10 8.86
N LEU A 26 -11.89 -2.73 9.88
CA LEU A 26 -11.50 -4.05 10.38
C LEU A 26 -11.61 -5.15 9.34
N ARG A 27 -12.64 -5.11 8.48
CA ARG A 27 -12.84 -6.13 7.44
C ARG A 27 -11.82 -6.00 6.33
N CYS A 28 -11.50 -4.79 5.91
CA CYS A 28 -10.49 -4.56 4.88
C CYS A 28 -9.09 -4.90 5.42
N PHE A 29 -8.78 -4.51 6.65
CA PHE A 29 -7.50 -4.87 7.26
C PHE A 29 -7.37 -6.39 7.49
N SER A 30 -8.44 -7.07 7.93
CA SER A 30 -8.40 -8.53 8.12
C SER A 30 -8.17 -9.28 6.81
N ILE A 31 -8.78 -8.84 5.70
CA ILE A 31 -8.52 -9.43 4.37
C ILE A 31 -7.06 -9.24 3.99
N LEU A 32 -6.48 -8.07 4.26
CA LEU A 32 -5.09 -7.78 3.97
C LEU A 32 -4.11 -8.59 4.83
N ALA A 33 -4.42 -8.78 6.11
CA ALA A 33 -3.58 -9.48 7.08
C ALA A 33 -3.66 -11.02 6.97
N GLY A 34 -4.32 -11.55 5.93
CA GLY A 34 -4.45 -13.00 5.73
C GLY A 34 -5.58 -13.65 6.55
N GLY A 35 -6.48 -12.85 7.14
CA GLY A 35 -7.65 -13.34 7.87
C GLY A 35 -7.59 -13.09 9.38
N GLY A 36 -8.27 -13.96 10.15
CA GLY A 36 -8.45 -13.83 11.59
C GLY A 36 -7.19 -14.05 12.42
N ASP A 37 -6.11 -14.61 11.85
CA ASP A 37 -4.92 -15.03 12.60
C ASP A 37 -4.12 -13.85 13.17
N PHE A 38 -4.13 -12.69 12.49
CA PHE A 38 -3.51 -11.46 13.02
C PHE A 38 -4.40 -10.77 14.08
N LEU A 39 -5.72 -10.92 13.96
CA LEU A 39 -6.69 -10.47 14.98
C LEU A 39 -6.69 -11.42 16.20
N ALA A 40 -6.29 -12.68 16.02
CA ALA A 40 -6.20 -13.68 17.07
C ALA A 40 -5.07 -13.39 18.08
N LEU A 41 -4.07 -12.59 17.69
CA LEU A 41 -3.00 -12.09 18.57
C LEU A 41 -3.47 -10.98 19.54
N ASN A 42 -4.76 -10.60 19.50
CA ASN A 42 -5.38 -9.58 20.35
C ASN A 42 -4.55 -8.28 20.50
N PRO A 43 -4.13 -7.64 19.39
CA PRO A 43 -3.32 -6.43 19.44
C PRO A 43 -4.09 -5.28 20.08
N SER A 44 -3.38 -4.38 20.78
CA SER A 44 -4.00 -3.17 21.32
C SER A 44 -4.62 -2.30 20.21
N GLU A 45 -5.72 -1.60 20.48
CA GLU A 45 -6.37 -0.72 19.48
C GLU A 45 -5.41 0.29 18.85
N ALA A 46 -4.42 0.75 19.62
CA ALA A 46 -3.40 1.69 19.16
C ALA A 46 -2.44 1.05 18.13
N GLN A 47 -2.00 -0.20 18.36
CA GLN A 47 -1.17 -0.94 17.41
C GLN A 47 -1.96 -1.26 16.13
N TYR A 48 -3.22 -1.70 16.28
CA TYR A 48 -4.12 -1.94 15.15
C TYR A 48 -4.30 -0.70 14.26
N ARG A 49 -4.63 0.46 14.83
CA ARG A 49 -4.78 1.69 14.04
C ARG A 49 -3.49 2.13 13.37
N ARG A 50 -2.33 1.89 14.00
CA ARG A 50 -1.03 2.23 13.44
C ARG A 50 -0.69 1.35 12.24
N GLU A 51 -0.89 0.04 12.35
CA GLU A 51 -0.67 -0.88 11.23
C GLU A 51 -1.69 -0.68 10.12
N ALA A 52 -2.97 -0.46 10.43
CA ALA A 52 -4.00 -0.19 9.43
C ALA A 52 -3.69 1.06 8.61
N ARG A 53 -3.28 2.17 9.25
CA ARG A 53 -2.81 3.37 8.54
C ARG A 53 -1.60 3.09 7.67
N ARG A 54 -0.66 2.31 8.17
CA ARG A 54 0.59 2.00 7.49
C ARG A 54 0.36 1.12 6.25
N SER A 55 -0.46 0.10 6.38
CA SER A 55 -0.87 -0.78 5.31
C SER A 55 -1.74 -0.06 4.28
N GLY A 56 -2.65 0.80 4.73
CA GLY A 56 -3.44 1.67 3.84
C GLY A 56 -2.56 2.61 3.01
N ALA A 57 -1.54 3.20 3.64
CA ALA A 57 -0.56 4.04 2.95
C ALA A 57 0.25 3.25 1.91
N ALA A 58 0.68 2.02 2.24
CA ALA A 58 1.40 1.16 1.30
C ALA A 58 0.55 0.79 0.06
N ILE A 59 -0.74 0.47 0.27
CA ILE A 59 -1.68 0.17 -0.82
C ILE A 59 -1.87 1.41 -1.72
N PHE A 60 -1.95 2.60 -1.13
CA PHE A 60 -2.08 3.84 -1.88
C PHE A 60 -0.83 4.14 -2.74
N LEU A 61 0.37 3.92 -2.19
CA LEU A 61 1.62 4.07 -2.94
C LEU A 61 1.72 3.07 -4.10
N LEU A 62 1.30 1.81 -3.89
CA LEU A 62 1.24 0.81 -4.96
C LEU A 62 0.25 1.20 -6.07
N ALA A 63 -0.94 1.71 -5.73
CA ALA A 63 -1.89 2.19 -6.72
C ALA A 63 -1.31 3.32 -7.57
N LEU A 64 -0.61 4.25 -6.91
CA LEU A 64 0.05 5.39 -7.54
C LEU A 64 1.22 4.95 -8.43
N ASP A 65 2.00 3.93 -8.04
CA ASP A 65 3.02 3.30 -8.87
C ASP A 65 2.43 2.68 -10.15
N PHE A 66 1.34 1.91 -10.03
CA PHE A 66 0.66 1.32 -11.18
C PHE A 66 0.11 2.37 -12.14
N TRP A 67 -0.45 3.47 -11.61
CA TRP A 67 -0.88 4.59 -12.44
C TRP A 67 0.28 5.30 -13.12
N CYS A 68 1.38 5.54 -12.41
CA CYS A 68 2.56 6.17 -12.98
C CYS A 68 3.17 5.30 -14.09
N PHE A 69 3.23 3.99 -13.90
CA PHE A 69 3.68 3.05 -14.92
C PHE A 69 2.73 3.01 -16.14
N GLY A 70 1.42 2.99 -15.90
CA GLY A 70 0.41 3.05 -16.95
C GLY A 70 0.50 4.34 -17.76
N ALA A 71 0.56 5.49 -17.09
CA ALA A 71 0.70 6.80 -17.72
C ALA A 71 2.03 6.93 -18.48
N TRP A 72 3.13 6.42 -17.93
CA TRP A 72 4.44 6.39 -18.58
C TRP A 72 4.41 5.63 -19.91
N ASN A 73 3.74 4.48 -19.96
CA ASN A 73 3.63 3.66 -21.17
C ASN A 73 2.78 4.33 -22.27
N TYR A 74 1.78 5.11 -21.88
CA TYR A 74 0.91 5.86 -22.81
C TYR A 74 1.47 7.23 -23.21
N ALA A 75 2.37 7.83 -22.42
CA ALA A 75 3.00 9.12 -22.69
C ALA A 75 4.14 9.01 -23.72
N GLN A 76 3.85 8.46 -24.91
CA GLN A 76 4.81 8.32 -26.00
C GLN A 76 5.22 9.67 -26.62
N GLN A 77 4.38 10.71 -26.50
CA GLN A 77 4.58 12.00 -27.18
C GLN A 77 5.00 13.17 -26.26
N ASN A 78 5.05 12.99 -24.93
CA ASN A 78 5.39 14.07 -24.00
C ASN A 78 6.45 13.63 -22.98
N GLU A 79 7.68 14.04 -23.22
CA GLU A 79 8.86 13.69 -22.42
C GLU A 79 8.79 14.23 -20.98
N ALA A 80 8.13 15.37 -20.76
CA ALA A 80 7.94 15.95 -19.43
C ALA A 80 7.00 15.08 -18.58
N VAL A 81 5.89 14.61 -19.16
CA VAL A 81 4.95 13.69 -18.49
C VAL A 81 5.63 12.36 -18.20
N ARG A 82 6.40 11.85 -19.17
CA ARG A 82 7.12 10.59 -19.03
C ARG A 82 8.15 10.65 -17.88
N THR A 83 8.90 11.75 -17.79
CA THR A 83 9.88 11.97 -16.70
C THR A 83 9.20 12.14 -15.35
N ALA A 84 8.11 12.91 -15.29
CA ALA A 84 7.35 13.11 -14.05
C ALA A 84 6.77 11.79 -13.52
N CYS A 85 6.16 10.97 -14.37
CA CYS A 85 5.63 9.66 -13.97
C CYS A 85 6.73 8.73 -13.45
N LEU A 86 7.92 8.75 -14.05
CA LEU A 86 9.04 7.91 -13.64
C LEU A 86 9.56 8.33 -12.26
N VAL A 87 9.76 9.63 -12.02
CA VAL A 87 10.20 10.16 -10.73
C VAL A 87 9.17 9.85 -9.64
N VAL A 88 7.89 10.10 -9.91
CA VAL A 88 6.80 9.86 -8.95
C VAL A 88 6.70 8.37 -8.61
N GLY A 89 6.80 7.48 -9.60
CA GLY A 89 6.81 6.03 -9.37
C GLY A 89 8.04 5.55 -8.59
N ILE A 90 9.23 6.09 -8.84
CA ILE A 90 10.41 5.73 -8.03
C ILE A 90 10.22 6.14 -6.57
N VAL A 91 9.71 7.36 -6.32
CA VAL A 91 9.49 7.86 -4.96
C VAL A 91 8.45 7.01 -4.23
N ALA A 92 7.36 6.63 -4.90
CA ALA A 92 6.33 5.79 -4.29
C ALA A 92 6.83 4.36 -4.03
N ALA A 93 7.59 3.76 -4.95
CA ALA A 93 8.24 2.46 -4.72
C ALA A 93 9.21 2.49 -3.52
N LEU A 94 10.03 3.54 -3.39
CA LEU A 94 10.88 3.73 -2.21
C LEU A 94 10.07 3.86 -0.92
N GLY A 95 8.94 4.58 -0.97
CA GLY A 95 8.00 4.68 0.13
C GLY A 95 7.46 3.32 0.57
N VAL A 96 7.07 2.46 -0.38
CA VAL A 96 6.62 1.08 -0.10
C VAL A 96 7.73 0.27 0.59
N VAL A 97 8.98 0.34 0.11
CA VAL A 97 10.12 -0.36 0.72
C VAL A 97 10.34 0.06 2.17
N VAL A 98 10.30 1.36 2.46
CA VAL A 98 10.43 1.88 3.83
C VAL A 98 9.29 1.38 4.72
N LEU A 99 8.05 1.38 4.18
CA LEU A 99 6.89 0.88 4.90
C LEU A 99 6.97 -0.62 5.16
N ILE A 100 7.53 -1.43 4.27
CA ILE A 100 7.78 -2.85 4.53
C ILE A 100 8.86 -3.00 5.62
N ALA A 101 9.97 -2.27 5.49
CA ALA A 101 11.11 -2.36 6.40
C ALA A 101 10.73 -2.08 7.86
N LEU A 102 10.02 -0.97 8.15
CA LEU A 102 9.63 -0.76 9.54
C LEU A 102 8.47 -1.68 9.99
N SER A 103 7.72 -2.36 9.11
CA SER A 103 6.68 -3.33 9.52
C SER A 103 7.36 -4.60 10.00
N LEU A 104 8.36 -5.07 9.24
CA LEU A 104 9.24 -6.16 9.65
C LEU A 104 9.95 -5.84 10.97
N LYS A 105 10.44 -4.62 11.14
CA LYS A 105 11.07 -4.19 12.41
C LYS A 105 10.07 -4.26 13.58
N THR A 106 8.85 -3.78 13.40
CA THR A 106 7.81 -3.85 14.44
C THR A 106 7.47 -5.29 14.82
N HIS A 107 7.33 -6.21 13.85
CA HIS A 107 7.12 -7.63 14.16
C HIS A 107 8.33 -8.28 14.85
N ALA A 108 9.55 -7.95 14.44
CA ALA A 108 10.76 -8.46 15.07
C ALA A 108 10.90 -8.01 16.53
N ASP A 109 10.60 -6.74 16.81
CA ASP A 109 10.62 -6.20 18.18
C ASP A 109 9.55 -6.87 19.06
N LEU A 110 8.33 -7.08 18.54
CA LEU A 110 7.25 -7.79 19.24
C LEU A 110 7.59 -9.25 19.54
N LEU A 111 8.21 -9.97 18.59
CA LEU A 111 8.65 -11.34 18.80
C LEU A 111 9.72 -11.47 19.90
N LYS A 112 10.60 -10.47 19.98
CA LYS A 112 11.67 -10.40 20.98
C LYS A 112 11.15 -10.11 22.39
N GLU A 113 10.07 -9.33 22.49
CA GLU A 113 9.41 -9.01 23.76
C GLU A 113 8.56 -10.17 24.32
N HIS A 114 8.09 -11.10 23.48
CA HIS A 114 7.34 -12.28 23.91
C HIS A 114 8.19 -13.53 24.19
N HIS A 115 9.44 -13.59 23.74
CA HIS A 115 10.36 -14.72 23.95
C HIS A 115 11.51 -14.42 24.93
N GLY A 116 11.57 -13.21 25.50
CA GLY A 116 12.50 -12.82 26.57
C GLY A 116 11.78 -12.73 27.91
#